data_AF-A0A916CKT9-F1
#
_entry.id   AF-A0A916CKT9-F1
#
_cell.length_a   1.000
_cell.length_b   1.000
_cell.length_c   1.000
_cell.angle_alpha   90.00
_cell.angle_beta   90.00
_cell.angle_gamma   90.00
#
_symmetry.space_group_name_H-M   'P 1'
#
loop_
_entity.id
_entity.type
_entity.pdbx_description
1 polymer ?
#
loop_
_entity_poly.entity_id
_entity_poly.type
_entity_poly.pdbx_seq_one_letter_code
_entity_poly.pdbx_strand_id
1 'polypeptide(L)'
;MGGIAFSLNDLRLCLSSIAPVELKGMGLLAQQPHLITGTARLPRETLVEAVTELVAYTGRCAAAARQLANLTPIPLLNASVLEFGV
;
A
#
# COMPACT_ATOMS: atom_id res chain seq x y z
N MET A 1 33.31 7.35 -13.66
CA MET A 1 32.13 6.52 -13.32
C MET A 1 30.90 7.32 -13.71
N GLY A 2 30.23 6.97 -14.81
CA GLY A 2 29.03 7.67 -15.25
C GLY A 2 27.89 7.35 -14.29
N GLY A 3 27.43 8.36 -13.55
CA GLY A 3 26.20 8.21 -12.76
C GLY A 3 25.05 7.96 -13.72
N ILE A 4 24.33 6.86 -13.53
CA ILE A 4 23.09 6.60 -14.27
C ILE A 4 22.14 7.75 -13.91
N ALA A 5 21.89 8.64 -14.87
CA ALA A 5 20.96 9.73 -14.69
C ALA A 5 19.54 9.14 -14.64
N PHE A 6 19.04 8.93 -13.42
CA PHE A 6 17.64 8.56 -13.21
C PHE A 6 16.76 9.72 -13.65
N SER A 7 16.00 9.54 -14.74
CA SER A 7 15.06 10.55 -15.18
C SER A 7 13.78 10.50 -14.35
N LEU A 8 13.02 11.60 -14.36
CA LEU A 8 11.68 11.63 -13.75
C LEU A 8 10.74 10.57 -14.37
N ASN A 9 10.96 10.21 -15.64
CA ASN A 9 10.19 9.19 -16.33
C ASN A 9 10.52 7.79 -15.79
N ASP A 10 11.79 7.52 -15.48
CA ASP A 10 12.22 6.25 -14.87
C ASP A 10 11.64 6.07 -13.46
N LEU A 11 11.58 7.17 -12.69
CA LEU A 11 10.94 7.16 -11.38
C LEU A 11 9.43 6.93 -11.48
N ARG A 12 8.76 7.58 -12.44
CA ARG A 12 7.32 7.34 -12.70
C ARG A 12 7.05 5.88 -13.10
N LEU A 13 7.84 5.34 -14.02
CA LEU A 13 7.73 3.94 -14.44
C LEU A 13 7.96 2.99 -13.26
N CYS A 14 8.98 3.25 -12.44
CA CYS A 14 9.29 2.47 -11.25
C CYS A 14 8.14 2.49 -10.23
N LEU A 15 7.51 3.65 -9.99
CA LEU A 15 6.37 3.75 -9.07
C LEU A 15 5.11 3.11 -9.66
N SER A 16 4.88 3.23 -10.96
CA SER A 16 3.71 2.63 -11.63
C SER A 16 3.80 1.11 -11.78
N SER A 17 5.00 0.54 -11.68
CA SER A 17 5.21 -0.91 -11.73
C SER A 17 5.10 -1.59 -10.35
N ILE A 18 4.92 -0.81 -9.28
CA ILE A 18 4.66 -1.35 -7.95
C ILE A 18 3.29 -2.01 -7.98
N ALA A 19 3.27 -3.33 -7.76
CA ALA A 19 2.02 -4.06 -7.66
C ALA A 19 1.19 -3.49 -6.49
N PRO A 20 -0.12 -3.31 -6.67
CA PRO A 20 -1.01 -2.93 -5.59
C PRO A 20 -0.87 -3.88 -4.41
N VAL A 21 -1.04 -3.35 -3.20
CA VAL A 21 -1.06 -4.19 -2.01
C VAL A 21 -2.39 -4.92 -1.93
N GLU A 22 -2.35 -6.22 -2.18
CA GLU A 22 -3.47 -7.13 -2.02
C GLU A 22 -3.58 -7.55 -0.55
N LEU A 23 -4.49 -6.92 0.19
CA LEU A 23 -4.87 -7.36 1.54
C LEU A 23 -6.24 -8.02 1.47
N LYS A 24 -6.43 -9.12 2.20
CA LYS A 24 -7.70 -9.87 2.27
C LYS A 24 -8.88 -8.97 2.61
N GLY A 25 -8.70 -8.02 3.53
CA GLY A 25 -9.71 -7.02 3.87
C GLY A 25 -10.12 -6.16 2.68
N MET A 26 -9.16 -5.70 1.87
CA MET A 26 -9.41 -4.88 0.68
C MET A 26 -10.11 -5.69 -0.42
N GLY A 27 -9.68 -6.94 -0.63
CA GLY A 27 -10.34 -7.85 -1.56
C GLY A 27 -11.80 -8.12 -1.18
N LEU A 28 -12.10 -8.28 0.11
CA LEU A 28 -13.47 -8.42 0.61
C LEU A 28 -14.29 -7.16 0.37
N LEU A 29 -13.73 -5.98 0.62
CA LEU A 29 -14.40 -4.70 0.35
C LEU A 29 -14.68 -4.50 -1.14
N ALA A 30 -13.75 -4.87 -2.02
CA ALA A 30 -13.93 -4.77 -3.46
C ALA A 30 -15.07 -5.69 -3.96
N GLN A 31 -15.16 -6.92 -3.42
CA GLN A 31 -16.21 -7.88 -3.76
C GLN A 31 -17.57 -7.51 -3.13
N GLN A 32 -17.54 -6.87 -1.96
CA GLN A 32 -18.73 -6.55 -1.18
C GLN A 32 -18.61 -5.12 -0.61
N PRO A 33 -18.83 -4.07 -1.43
CA PRO A 33 -18.65 -2.68 -0.99
C PRO A 33 -19.53 -2.27 0.19
N HIS A 34 -20.68 -2.94 0.35
CA HIS A 34 -21.60 -2.72 1.47
C HIS A 34 -21.01 -3.10 2.84
N LEU A 35 -19.93 -3.90 2.90
CA LEU A 35 -19.20 -4.19 4.14
C LEU A 35 -18.69 -2.92 4.84
N ILE A 36 -18.39 -1.84 4.09
CA ILE A 36 -17.95 -0.54 4.63
C ILE A 36 -19.00 0.04 5.59
N THR A 37 -20.28 -0.23 5.36
CA THR A 37 -21.38 0.29 6.20
C THR A 37 -21.48 -0.39 7.56
N GLY A 38 -20.67 -1.43 7.83
CA GLY A 38 -20.62 -2.11 9.13
C GLY A 38 -21.85 -2.96 9.46
N THR A 39 -22.78 -3.10 8.51
CA THR A 39 -24.04 -3.84 8.72
C THR A 39 -23.94 -5.33 8.37
N ALA A 40 -22.86 -5.74 7.71
CA ALA A 40 -22.70 -7.08 7.20
C ALA A 40 -22.09 -8.04 8.23
N ARG A 41 -22.66 -9.24 8.30
CA ARG A 41 -22.11 -10.33 9.12
C ARG A 41 -21.02 -11.05 8.36
N LEU A 42 -19.77 -10.74 8.69
CA LEU A 42 -18.62 -11.53 8.26
C LEU A 42 -18.33 -12.66 9.28
N PRO A 43 -17.87 -13.84 8.84
CA PRO A 43 -17.35 -14.85 9.75
C PRO A 43 -16.22 -14.28 10.60
N ARG A 44 -16.21 -14.62 11.90
CA ARG A 44 -15.19 -14.14 12.84
C ARG A 44 -13.77 -14.47 12.37
N GLU A 45 -13.57 -15.66 11.81
CA GLU A 45 -12.27 -16.11 11.30
C GLU A 45 -11.76 -15.21 10.17
N THR A 46 -12.63 -14.86 9.23
CA THR A 46 -12.34 -13.93 8.14
C THR A 46 -11.92 -12.55 8.66
N LEU A 47 -12.61 -12.05 9.69
CA LEU A 47 -12.27 -10.77 10.33
C LEU A 47 -10.91 -10.82 11.02
N VAL A 48 -10.65 -11.88 11.80
CA VAL A 48 -9.37 -12.05 12.51
C VAL A 48 -8.22 -12.07 11.51
N GLU A 49 -8.35 -12.81 10.42
CA GLU A 49 -7.31 -12.92 9.40
C GLU A 49 -7.06 -11.58 8.69
N ALA A 50 -8.12 -10.91 8.23
CA ALA A 50 -8.01 -9.61 7.56
C ALA A 50 -7.39 -8.53 8.47
N VAL A 51 -7.77 -8.50 9.75
CA VAL A 51 -7.21 -7.56 10.74
C VAL A 51 -5.75 -7.89 11.03
N THR A 52 -5.41 -9.17 11.21
CA THR A 52 -4.04 -9.62 11.46
C THR A 52 -3.12 -9.22 10.31
N GLU A 53 -3.57 -9.41 9.07
CA GLU A 53 -2.83 -9.03 7.88
C GLU A 53 -2.61 -7.51 7.79
N LEU A 54 -3.63 -6.71 8.09
CA LEU A 54 -3.54 -5.24 8.11
C LEU A 54 -2.55 -4.75 9.17
N VAL A 55 -2.59 -5.32 10.38
CA VAL A 55 -1.65 -5.01 11.47
C VAL A 55 -0.22 -5.39 11.06
N ALA A 56 -0.03 -6.56 10.46
CA ALA A 56 1.28 -6.99 9.98
C ALA A 56 1.82 -6.07 8.88
N TYR A 57 0.97 -5.67 7.93
CA TYR A 57 1.34 -4.74 6.86
C TYR A 57 1.75 -3.37 7.39
N THR A 58 0.91 -2.76 8.23
CA THR A 58 1.21 -1.46 8.86
C THR A 58 2.48 -1.52 9.72
N GLY A 59 2.74 -2.65 10.39
CA GLY A 59 4.00 -2.89 11.10
C GLY A 59 5.23 -2.86 10.20
N ARG A 60 5.16 -3.47 9.00
CA ARG A 60 6.24 -3.42 8.00
C ARG A 60 6.44 -2.01 7.46
N CYS A 61 5.37 -1.29 7.14
CA CYS A 61 5.43 0.11 6.69
C CYS A 61 6.10 1.00 7.74
N ALA A 62 5.72 0.86 9.02
CA ALA A 62 6.34 1.62 10.10
C ALA A 62 7.83 1.29 10.27
N ALA A 63 8.23 0.02 10.11
CA ALA A 63 9.63 -0.37 10.15
C ALA A 63 10.44 0.23 8.98
N ALA A 64 9.91 0.15 7.76
CA ALA A 64 10.53 0.76 6.58
C ALA A 64 10.65 2.28 6.73
N ALA A 65 9.59 2.96 7.19
CA ALA A 65 9.60 4.41 7.43
C ALA A 65 10.71 4.81 8.42
N ARG A 66 10.90 4.04 9.50
CA ARG A 66 12.01 4.27 10.46
C ARG A 66 13.38 4.11 9.82
N GLN A 67 13.56 3.11 8.94
CA GLN A 67 14.82 2.90 8.22
C GLN A 67 15.13 4.04 7.25
N LEU A 68 14.10 4.62 6.64
CA LEU A 68 14.21 5.71 5.67
C LEU A 68 14.29 7.10 6.32
N ALA A 69 14.05 7.23 7.62
CA ALA A 69 13.93 8.52 8.31
C ALA A 69 15.17 9.41 8.22
N ASN A 70 16.36 8.80 8.02
CA ASN A 70 17.63 9.54 7.92
C ASN A 70 17.96 9.96 6.47
N LEU A 71 17.13 9.62 5.49
CA LEU A 71 17.31 10.02 4.10
C LEU A 71 16.59 11.34 3.84
N THR A 72 17.18 12.23 3.04
CA THR A 72 16.53 13.45 2.59
C THR A 72 15.33 13.10 1.70
N PRO A 73 14.08 13.44 2.08
CA PRO A 73 12.91 13.14 1.27
C PRO A 73 12.96 13.90 -0.05
N ILE A 74 12.63 13.23 -1.16
CA ILE A 74 12.42 13.87 -2.46
C ILE A 74 10.91 14.00 -2.66
N PRO A 75 10.33 15.21 -2.56
CA PRO A 75 8.89 15.39 -2.68
C PRO A 75 8.44 15.13 -4.12
N LEU A 76 7.52 14.18 -4.29
CA LEU A 76 6.88 13.89 -5.57
C LEU A 76 5.59 14.69 -5.67
N LEU A 77 5.65 15.88 -6.26
CA LEU A 77 4.50 16.78 -6.33
C LEU A 77 3.47 16.38 -7.41
N ASN A 78 3.89 15.62 -8.42
CA ASN A 78 3.10 15.32 -9.62
C ASN A 78 2.94 13.80 -9.88
N ALA A 79 3.03 12.98 -8.84
CA ALA A 79 2.85 11.53 -8.92
C ALA A 79 1.55 11.11 -8.22
N SER A 80 0.68 10.39 -8.92
CA SER A 80 -0.42 9.65 -8.27
C SER A 80 0.09 8.26 -7.94
N VAL A 81 0.06 7.87 -6.67
CA VAL A 81 0.34 6.51 -6.24
C VAL A 81 -1.00 5.88 -5.86
N LEU A 82 -1.39 4.80 -6.55
CA LEU A 82 -2.47 3.94 -6.11
C LEU A 82 -1.88 2.99 -5.07
N GLU A 83 -1.94 3.35 -3.79
CA GLU A 83 -1.41 2.52 -2.70
C GLU A 83 -2.27 1.28 -2.44
N PHE A 84 -3.57 1.37 -2.72
CA PHE A 84 -4.54 0.29 -2.54
C PHE A 84 -5.35 0.15 -3.83
N GLY A 85 -5.61 -1.08 -4.28
CA GLY A 85 -6.28 -1.38 -5.54
C GLY A 85 -7.80 -1.14 -5.53
N VAL A 86 -8.27 0.01 -5.01
CA VAL A 86 -9.69 0.38 -4.95
C VAL A 86 -9.95 1.69 -5.68
#